data_AF-A0A7W1YJU1-F1
#
_entry.id   AF-A0A7W1YJU1-F1
#
_cell.length_a   1.000
_cell.length_b   1.000
_cell.length_c   1.000
_cell.angle_alpha   90.00
_cell.angle_beta   90.00
_cell.angle_gamma   90.00
#
_symmetry.space_group_name_H-M   'P 1'
#
loop_
_entity.id
_entity.type
_entity.pdbx_description
1 polymer ?
#
loop_
_entity_poly.entity_id
_entity_poly.type
_entity_poly.pdbx_seq_one_letter_code
_entity_poly.pdbx_strand_id
1 'polypeptide(L)'
;MRILFITVLLAACAWVAATETPMILRPGNGGSGGNSTFYAEVDASLGTIAMYTVEGSQLTRQGATNFLIDLEILEGRPYDDRNGEVFSTLRVGSGNWDIPSEMLLVKALPDKPTVKEAAAGLKPLRDRVLQAETEFWAKDHPYDGVVRAAMGQTAIMICVPAKHVLMFYEITDRTKAPQLAGWRNYGADLYVPQSYQSSPLPQAILDALPNDIKKDQKEAIDAAFKAQAEGGGSAALQTSDPWVSSGTLDRFVLIDEANKHIVSYEFSGKKLMMKSARNLDVDLLIPTLYKSAPDENAEFNQYLQANAKLLAAARIVLDLPAIKALVASKKVASSKVSSLQATAVSDEIVVKFVDLHKIFVYHLQGQNNGLEMVSMRDNTVDVGLALQDVELRKPEFAAVILGDARKQLANHTPKLAMRSLIFALKIYPCAYKDVEKGPLAKDLKKEPEWQPTLDAAMKACEAEMKAREERAKAAQAERDRKKAGGN
;
A
#
# COMPACT_ATOMS: atom_id res chain seq x y z
N MET A 1 20.40 38.08 -3.43
CA MET A 1 20.74 36.89 -2.60
C MET A 1 19.71 36.61 -1.51
N ARG A 2 19.41 37.51 -0.55
CA ARG A 2 18.45 37.22 0.57
C ARG A 2 17.09 36.65 0.13
N ILE A 3 16.47 37.16 -0.94
CA ILE A 3 15.18 36.66 -1.44
C ILE A 3 15.29 35.20 -1.94
N LEU A 4 16.36 34.87 -2.69
CA LEU A 4 16.58 33.52 -3.23
C LEU A 4 16.74 32.48 -2.10
N PHE A 5 17.40 32.86 -1.00
CA PHE A 5 17.60 31.99 0.16
C PHE A 5 16.29 31.69 0.89
N ILE A 6 15.37 32.66 0.97
CA ILE A 6 14.03 32.50 1.56
C ILE A 6 13.15 31.61 0.67
N THR A 7 13.24 31.71 -0.66
CA THR A 7 12.49 30.81 -1.56
C THR A 7 12.97 29.37 -1.47
N VAL A 8 14.28 29.14 -1.29
CA VAL A 8 14.84 27.79 -1.06
C VAL A 8 14.43 27.25 0.32
N LEU A 9 14.41 28.08 1.37
CA LEU A 9 13.93 27.66 2.69
C LEU A 9 12.43 27.30 2.67
N LEU A 10 11.59 28.11 2.01
CA LEU A 10 10.16 27.83 1.88
C LEU A 10 9.87 26.61 1.00
N ALA A 11 10.72 26.35 -0.02
CA ALA A 11 10.66 25.11 -0.79
C ALA A 11 11.08 23.88 0.04
N ALA A 12 12.01 24.01 0.98
CA ALA A 12 12.39 22.95 1.91
C ALA A 12 11.28 22.67 2.95
N CYS A 13 10.65 23.70 3.50
CA CYS A 13 9.51 23.54 4.41
C CYS A 13 8.29 22.88 3.74
N ALA A 14 8.14 22.98 2.41
CA ALA A 14 7.05 22.33 1.67
C ALA A 14 7.22 20.82 1.48
N TRP A 15 8.36 20.23 1.89
CA TRP A 15 8.60 18.78 1.87
C TRP A 15 8.31 18.12 3.23
N VAL A 16 8.06 18.91 4.27
CA VAL A 16 7.51 18.39 5.54
C VAL A 16 5.99 18.26 5.39
N ALA A 17 5.57 17.34 4.51
CA ALA A 17 4.28 16.69 4.62
C ALA A 17 4.36 15.54 5.63
N ALA A 18 5.02 15.78 6.78
CA ALA A 18 4.81 14.97 7.96
C ALA A 18 3.33 15.11 8.30
N THR A 19 2.59 14.01 8.20
CA THR A 19 1.26 13.94 8.79
C THR A 19 1.43 13.92 10.30
N GLU A 20 1.60 15.11 10.88
CA GLU A 20 1.52 15.40 12.31
C GLU A 20 0.08 15.14 12.78
N THR A 21 -0.26 13.86 12.89
CA THR A 21 -1.52 13.38 13.43
C THR A 21 -1.15 12.56 14.65
N PRO A 22 -1.37 13.07 15.88
CA PRO A 22 -1.27 12.26 17.09
C PRO A 22 -2.03 10.95 16.89
N MET A 23 -1.34 9.83 17.02
CA MET A 23 -1.93 8.55 16.67
C MET A 23 -2.85 8.11 17.80
N ILE A 24 -4.16 8.34 17.63
CA ILE A 24 -5.19 7.83 18.52
C ILE A 24 -5.46 6.37 18.17
N LEU A 25 -4.85 5.48 18.94
CA LEU A 25 -4.95 4.03 18.80
C LEU A 25 -6.13 3.49 19.60
N ARG A 26 -6.64 2.34 19.14
CA ARG A 26 -7.59 1.49 19.84
C ARG A 26 -7.18 0.02 19.60
N PRO A 27 -7.53 -0.92 20.51
CA PRO A 27 -7.32 -2.35 20.27
C PRO A 27 -7.90 -2.80 18.93
N GLY A 28 -7.10 -3.48 18.10
CA GLY A 28 -7.50 -3.92 16.74
C GLY A 28 -8.77 -4.79 16.72
N ASN A 29 -9.00 -5.57 17.78
CA ASN A 29 -10.28 -6.21 18.05
C ASN A 29 -11.16 -5.35 18.95
N GLY A 30 -12.17 -4.72 18.35
CA GLY A 30 -13.28 -4.08 19.05
C GLY A 30 -14.17 -5.10 19.76
N GLY A 31 -13.70 -5.65 20.87
CA GLY A 31 -14.43 -6.54 21.76
C GLY A 31 -15.62 -5.85 22.41
N SER A 32 -16.73 -5.78 21.68
CA SER A 32 -18.03 -5.29 22.16
C SER A 32 -18.48 -6.14 23.34
N GLY A 33 -18.51 -5.56 24.55
CA GLY A 33 -18.85 -6.30 25.77
C GLY A 33 -18.53 -5.60 27.09
N GLY A 34 -17.67 -4.58 27.10
CA GLY A 34 -17.39 -3.74 28.27
C GLY A 34 -17.79 -2.28 28.06
N ASN A 35 -18.33 -1.63 29.10
CA ASN A 35 -18.73 -0.21 29.07
C ASN A 35 -17.54 0.78 28.98
N SER A 36 -16.30 0.30 29.06
CA SER A 36 -15.07 1.09 29.05
C SER A 36 -14.24 0.81 27.80
N THR A 37 -14.14 1.80 26.91
CA THR A 37 -13.27 1.71 25.74
C THR A 37 -11.93 2.38 26.04
N PHE A 38 -10.84 1.65 25.83
CA PHE A 38 -9.47 2.14 26.05
C PHE A 38 -8.88 2.66 24.75
N TYR A 39 -8.18 3.80 24.86
CA TYR A 39 -7.48 4.47 23.78
C TYR A 39 -6.05 4.78 24.22
N ALA A 40 -5.13 4.80 23.28
CA ALA A 40 -3.79 5.34 23.48
C ALA A 40 -3.57 6.52 22.53
N GLU A 41 -3.01 7.60 23.03
CA GLU A 41 -2.47 8.71 22.24
C GLU A 41 -0.96 8.52 22.16
N VAL A 42 -0.41 8.52 20.94
CA VAL A 42 1.03 8.57 20.73
C VAL A 42 1.38 9.90 20.07
N ASP A 43 2.11 10.74 20.80
CA ASP A 43 2.69 11.98 20.31
C ASP A 43 4.14 11.72 19.89
N ALA A 44 4.39 11.75 18.58
CA ALA A 44 5.71 11.54 18.02
C ALA A 44 6.67 12.71 18.34
N SER A 45 6.20 13.94 18.36
CA SER A 45 7.03 15.13 18.56
C SER A 45 7.51 15.27 19.99
N LEU A 46 6.66 14.93 20.97
CA LEU A 46 7.00 14.94 22.40
C LEU A 46 7.53 13.60 22.91
N GLY A 47 7.41 12.53 22.12
CA GLY A 47 7.83 11.20 22.50
C GLY A 47 6.92 10.51 23.52
N THR A 48 5.65 10.91 23.64
CA THR A 48 4.79 10.42 24.73
C THR A 48 3.78 9.37 24.29
N ILE A 49 3.45 8.46 25.21
CA ILE A 49 2.32 7.53 25.11
C ILE A 49 1.40 7.81 26.29
N ALA A 50 0.17 8.25 26.03
CA ALA A 50 -0.84 8.52 27.06
C ALA A 50 -2.04 7.57 26.91
N MET A 51 -2.43 6.92 28.00
CA MET A 51 -3.57 6.00 28.05
C MET A 51 -4.81 6.69 28.59
N TYR A 52 -5.93 6.47 27.91
CA TYR A 52 -7.24 7.00 28.30
C TYR A 52 -8.32 5.92 28.29
N THR A 53 -9.36 6.15 29.10
CA THR A 53 -10.61 5.40 29.06
C THR A 53 -11.74 6.38 28.76
N VAL A 54 -12.65 5.99 27.87
CA VAL A 54 -13.92 6.70 27.65
C VAL A 54 -15.05 5.88 28.26
N GLU A 55 -15.78 6.50 29.19
CA GLU A 55 -16.93 5.94 29.89
C GLU A 55 -18.09 6.95 29.88
N GLY A 56 -19.14 6.66 29.12
CA GLY A 56 -20.25 7.60 28.93
C GLY A 56 -19.79 8.93 28.30
N SER A 57 -19.81 10.01 29.09
CA SER A 57 -19.34 11.34 28.71
C SER A 57 -18.00 11.74 29.33
N GLN A 58 -17.34 10.83 30.06
CA GLN A 58 -16.07 11.10 30.74
C GLN A 58 -14.88 10.50 29.96
N LEU A 59 -13.81 11.29 29.87
CA LEU A 59 -12.49 10.88 29.37
C LEU A 59 -11.52 10.90 30.55
N THR A 60 -11.05 9.73 30.98
CA THR A 60 -10.16 9.58 32.14
C THR A 60 -8.78 9.16 31.68
N ARG A 61 -7.75 9.95 31.99
CA ARG A 61 -6.35 9.58 31.76
C ARG A 61 -5.90 8.57 32.81
N GLN A 62 -5.46 7.39 32.37
CA GLN A 62 -4.99 6.31 33.24
C GLN A 62 -3.50 6.42 33.58
N GLY A 63 -2.68 6.82 32.61
CA GLY A 63 -1.24 6.95 32.81
C GLY A 63 -0.54 7.44 31.54
N ALA A 64 0.74 7.80 31.65
CA ALA A 64 1.56 8.18 30.51
C ALA A 64 3.04 7.83 30.73
N THR A 65 3.76 7.55 29.65
CA THR A 65 5.22 7.35 29.62
C THR A 65 5.85 8.13 28.46
N ASN A 66 7.18 8.19 28.39
CA ASN A 66 7.92 8.81 27.31
C ASN A 66 8.87 7.81 26.63
N PHE A 67 8.56 7.44 25.39
CA PHE A 67 9.32 6.46 24.62
C PHE A 67 10.65 7.00 24.09
N LEU A 68 10.84 8.32 23.99
CA LEU A 68 12.13 8.89 23.57
C LEU A 68 13.19 8.79 24.69
N ILE A 69 12.79 8.92 25.96
CA ILE A 69 13.68 8.65 27.10
C ILE A 69 14.10 7.18 27.11
N ASP A 70 13.16 6.27 26.93
CA ASP A 70 13.44 4.83 26.82
C ASP A 70 14.36 4.52 25.62
N LEU A 71 14.13 5.16 24.48
CA LEU A 71 14.93 5.01 23.26
C LEU A 71 16.38 5.52 23.45
N GLU A 72 16.56 6.70 24.04
CA GLU A 72 17.86 7.29 24.36
C GLU A 72 18.65 6.42 25.34
N ILE A 73 17.98 5.90 26.38
CA ILE A 73 18.59 4.97 27.36
C ILE A 73 19.06 3.69 26.66
N LEU A 74 18.25 3.10 25.78
CA LEU A 74 18.63 1.88 25.07
C LEU A 74 19.75 2.10 24.06
N GLU A 75 19.77 3.27 23.41
CA GLU A 75 20.81 3.67 22.45
C GLU A 75 22.15 3.92 23.14
N GLY A 76 22.15 4.69 24.23
CA GLY A 76 23.36 5.01 24.98
C GLY A 76 23.89 3.88 25.87
N ARG A 77 23.08 2.88 26.20
CA ARG A 77 23.48 1.77 27.10
C ARG A 77 24.31 0.72 26.35
N PRO A 78 25.60 0.54 26.67
CA PRO A 78 26.41 -0.53 26.08
C PRO A 78 25.90 -1.91 26.54
N TYR A 79 25.97 -2.88 25.63
CA TYR A 79 25.57 -4.27 25.86
C TYR A 79 26.76 -5.23 25.79
N ASP A 80 27.60 -5.12 24.76
CA ASP A 80 28.72 -6.03 24.46
C ASP A 80 29.81 -5.29 23.67
N ASP A 81 31.05 -5.77 23.70
CA ASP A 81 32.17 -5.28 22.87
C ASP A 81 32.63 -6.42 21.96
N ARG A 82 32.55 -6.20 20.64
CA ARG A 82 32.93 -7.20 19.64
C ARG A 82 34.01 -6.62 18.75
N ASN A 83 35.24 -7.08 18.95
CA ASN A 83 36.42 -6.67 18.18
C ASN A 83 36.70 -5.15 18.24
N GLY A 84 36.35 -4.47 19.33
CA GLY A 84 36.51 -3.03 19.50
C GLY A 84 35.31 -2.20 19.05
N GLU A 85 34.22 -2.85 18.62
CA GLU A 85 32.92 -2.21 18.35
C GLU A 85 31.99 -2.43 19.55
N VAL A 86 31.57 -1.34 20.20
CA VAL A 86 30.61 -1.40 21.32
C VAL A 86 29.19 -1.44 20.77
N PHE A 87 28.47 -2.52 21.06
CA PHE A 87 27.08 -2.70 20.64
C PHE A 87 26.15 -2.06 21.67
N SER A 88 25.22 -1.21 21.22
CA SER A 88 24.16 -0.67 22.08
C SER A 88 23.11 -1.73 22.41
N THR A 89 22.41 -1.51 23.52
CA THR A 89 21.28 -2.34 23.95
C THR A 89 20.12 -2.27 22.94
N LEU A 90 19.95 -1.12 22.28
CA LEU A 90 18.97 -0.90 21.22
C LEU A 90 19.21 -1.83 20.01
N ARG A 91 20.45 -1.90 19.52
CA ARG A 91 20.87 -2.68 18.35
C ARG A 91 20.64 -4.18 18.51
N VAL A 92 20.84 -4.73 19.71
CA VAL A 92 20.74 -6.18 19.98
C VAL A 92 19.34 -6.66 20.34
N GLY A 93 18.44 -5.76 20.76
CA GLY A 93 17.11 -6.12 21.26
C GLY A 93 17.08 -6.51 22.74
N SER A 94 15.88 -6.81 23.26
CA SER A 94 15.68 -7.07 24.69
C SER A 94 16.25 -8.41 25.17
N GLY A 95 17.34 -8.34 25.94
CA GLY A 95 18.19 -9.47 26.34
C GLY A 95 17.61 -10.48 27.34
N ASN A 96 16.30 -10.57 27.54
CA ASN A 96 15.71 -11.58 28.43
C ASN A 96 15.61 -12.98 27.80
N TRP A 97 15.90 -13.16 26.51
CA TRP A 97 15.64 -14.42 25.78
C TRP A 97 16.83 -14.87 24.91
N ASP A 98 17.67 -15.75 25.48
CA ASP A 98 18.66 -16.58 24.77
C ASP A 98 19.27 -15.97 23.50
N ILE A 99 20.07 -14.90 23.66
CA ILE A 99 20.86 -14.29 22.58
C ILE A 99 22.35 -14.66 22.73
N PRO A 100 22.78 -15.88 22.34
CA PRO A 100 24.11 -16.03 21.74
C PRO A 100 24.20 -15.13 20.50
N SER A 101 25.42 -14.85 20.06
CA SER A 101 25.73 -14.12 18.82
C SER A 101 24.98 -14.62 17.57
N GLU A 102 24.50 -15.87 17.59
CA GLU A 102 23.63 -16.50 16.60
C GLU A 102 22.28 -15.77 16.38
N MET A 103 21.77 -14.99 17.35
CA MET A 103 20.45 -14.34 17.27
C MET A 103 20.45 -12.93 16.64
N LEU A 104 21.62 -12.35 16.32
CA LEU A 104 21.70 -11.08 15.58
C LEU A 104 21.09 -11.17 14.17
N LEU A 105 20.85 -12.39 13.69
CA LEU A 105 20.50 -12.72 12.32
C LEU A 105 19.38 -13.76 12.39
N VAL A 106 18.27 -13.48 11.68
CA VAL A 106 17.09 -14.36 11.68
C VAL A 106 17.50 -15.77 11.26
N LYS A 107 16.92 -16.81 11.88
CA LYS A 107 17.07 -18.23 11.44
C LYS A 107 16.63 -18.48 9.98
N ALA A 108 16.05 -17.47 9.33
CA ALA A 108 15.72 -17.41 7.92
C ALA A 108 16.93 -17.18 6.99
N LEU A 109 18.04 -16.64 7.51
CA LEU A 109 19.18 -16.19 6.71
C LEU A 109 20.17 -17.35 6.50
N PRO A 110 20.50 -17.73 5.25
CA PRO A 110 21.42 -18.83 4.98
C PRO A 110 22.86 -18.61 5.49
N ASP A 111 23.39 -19.63 6.17
CA ASP A 111 24.78 -19.74 6.65
C ASP A 111 25.81 -20.04 5.56
N LYS A 112 25.35 -20.34 4.34
CA LYS A 112 26.19 -20.70 3.20
C LYS A 112 25.73 -19.92 1.98
N PRO A 113 26.65 -19.45 1.12
CA PRO A 113 26.27 -18.88 -0.17
C PRO A 113 25.65 -19.97 -1.04
N THR A 114 24.70 -19.57 -1.88
CA THR A 114 24.23 -20.38 -3.01
C THR A 114 25.34 -20.60 -4.05
N VAL A 115 25.13 -21.50 -5.00
CA VAL A 115 26.12 -21.78 -6.06
C VAL A 115 26.44 -20.52 -6.88
N LYS A 116 25.44 -19.67 -7.16
CA LYS A 116 25.63 -18.40 -7.87
C LYS A 116 26.39 -17.37 -7.04
N GLU A 117 26.07 -17.24 -5.76
CA GLU A 117 26.78 -16.35 -4.83
C GLU A 117 28.24 -16.76 -4.68
N ALA A 118 28.51 -18.07 -4.50
CA ALA A 118 29.86 -18.60 -4.43
C ALA A 118 30.65 -18.37 -5.72
N ALA A 119 30.02 -18.55 -6.89
CA ALA A 119 30.64 -18.24 -8.19
C ALA A 119 30.90 -16.74 -8.39
N ALA A 120 30.09 -15.87 -7.78
CA ALA A 120 30.28 -14.42 -7.74
C ALA A 120 31.23 -13.94 -6.62
N GLY A 121 31.82 -14.85 -5.83
CA GLY A 121 32.71 -14.53 -4.70
C GLY A 121 32.01 -13.88 -3.50
N LEU A 122 30.68 -13.99 -3.41
CA LEU A 122 29.88 -13.40 -2.34
C LEU A 122 29.93 -14.26 -1.07
N LYS A 123 29.97 -13.59 0.08
CA LYS A 123 29.80 -14.20 1.41
C LYS A 123 28.36 -14.71 1.60
N PRO A 124 28.12 -15.65 2.55
CA PRO A 124 26.78 -15.99 3.03
C PRO A 124 25.89 -14.76 3.20
N LEU A 125 24.59 -14.89 2.93
CA LEU A 125 23.63 -13.80 3.15
C LEU A 125 23.71 -13.29 4.59
N ARG A 126 23.82 -14.22 5.55
CA ARG A 126 24.00 -13.93 6.97
C ARG A 126 25.15 -12.93 7.25
N ASP A 127 26.32 -13.17 6.68
CA ASP A 127 27.48 -12.28 6.85
C ASP A 127 27.29 -10.91 6.20
N ARG A 128 26.58 -10.86 5.05
CA ARG A 128 26.28 -9.60 4.35
C ARG A 128 25.27 -8.75 5.11
N VAL A 129 24.26 -9.38 5.72
CA VAL A 129 23.30 -8.69 6.61
C VAL A 129 23.99 -8.19 7.87
N LEU A 130 24.89 -8.98 8.46
CA LEU A 130 25.68 -8.52 9.62
C LEU A 130 26.53 -7.31 9.28
N GLN A 131 27.21 -7.35 8.12
CA GLN A 131 27.99 -6.21 7.63
C GLN A 131 27.11 -4.98 7.39
N ALA A 132 25.95 -5.14 6.77
CA ALA A 132 25.01 -4.05 6.50
C ALA A 132 24.46 -3.41 7.78
N GLU A 133 24.09 -4.23 8.78
CA GLU A 133 23.71 -3.74 10.10
C GLU A 133 24.88 -3.01 10.78
N THR A 134 26.11 -3.53 10.74
CA THR A 134 27.29 -2.79 11.23
C THR A 134 27.47 -1.45 10.49
N GLU A 135 27.33 -1.40 9.16
CA GLU A 135 27.42 -0.17 8.37
C GLU A 135 26.25 0.81 8.59
N PHE A 136 25.12 0.33 9.08
CA PHE A 136 24.02 1.13 9.58
C PHE A 136 24.40 1.69 10.96
N TRP A 137 24.60 0.84 11.98
CA TRP A 137 24.84 1.24 13.38
C TRP A 137 26.17 1.98 13.62
N ALA A 138 27.11 1.98 12.66
CA ALA A 138 28.32 2.81 12.70
C ALA A 138 28.06 4.31 12.38
N LYS A 139 26.84 4.68 12.01
CA LYS A 139 26.42 6.07 11.72
C LYS A 139 25.48 6.58 12.80
N ASP A 140 25.46 7.89 12.99
CA ASP A 140 24.42 8.54 13.78
C ASP A 140 23.09 8.53 13.01
N HIS A 141 22.02 8.13 13.70
CA HIS A 141 20.65 8.08 13.19
C HIS A 141 19.74 8.90 14.09
N PRO A 142 19.80 10.25 14.02
CA PRO A 142 18.99 11.10 14.88
C PRO A 142 17.50 10.79 14.68
N TYR A 143 16.72 10.92 15.76
CA TYR A 143 15.28 10.77 15.68
C TYR A 143 14.68 11.85 14.78
N ASP A 144 13.88 11.43 13.79
CA ASP A 144 13.36 12.25 12.69
C ASP A 144 11.92 12.73 12.89
N GLY A 145 11.29 12.36 14.02
CA GLY A 145 9.87 12.62 14.29
C GLY A 145 8.91 11.61 13.65
N VAL A 146 9.40 10.60 12.92
CA VAL A 146 8.54 9.59 12.29
C VAL A 146 8.34 8.41 13.23
N VAL A 147 7.10 8.21 13.64
CA VAL A 147 6.68 7.06 14.46
C VAL A 147 5.42 6.44 13.90
N ARG A 148 5.35 5.11 14.02
CA ARG A 148 4.22 4.29 13.59
C ARG A 148 3.83 3.41 14.76
N ALA A 149 2.55 3.30 15.09
CA ALA A 149 2.12 2.62 16.31
C ALA A 149 0.86 1.77 16.13
N ALA A 150 0.79 0.68 16.89
CA ALA A 150 -0.34 -0.25 16.92
C ALA A 150 -0.64 -0.68 18.36
N MET A 151 -1.91 -0.90 18.67
CA MET A 151 -2.36 -1.23 20.03
C MET A 151 -3.09 -2.58 20.01
N GLY A 152 -2.52 -3.57 20.69
CA GLY A 152 -3.14 -4.86 20.94
C GLY A 152 -4.10 -4.83 22.13
N GLN A 153 -4.25 -5.96 22.82
CA GLN A 153 -5.08 -6.09 24.02
C GLN A 153 -4.29 -5.86 25.31
N THR A 154 -3.01 -6.22 25.31
CA THR A 154 -2.10 -6.14 26.46
C THR A 154 -0.81 -5.38 26.17
N ALA A 155 -0.53 -5.02 24.91
CA ALA A 155 0.62 -4.19 24.55
C ALA A 155 0.36 -3.10 23.50
N ILE A 156 1.19 -2.08 23.50
CA ILE A 156 1.34 -1.10 22.41
C ILE A 156 2.70 -1.33 21.74
N MET A 157 2.70 -1.50 20.43
CA MET A 157 3.92 -1.50 19.61
C MET A 157 4.16 -0.08 19.08
N ILE A 158 5.36 0.42 19.31
CA ILE A 158 5.92 1.65 18.74
C ILE A 158 7.02 1.26 17.75
N CYS A 159 6.98 1.78 16.54
CA CYS A 159 7.99 1.61 15.50
C CYS A 159 8.65 2.95 15.21
N VAL A 160 9.98 2.99 15.32
CA VAL A 160 10.84 4.16 15.04
C VAL A 160 11.70 3.82 13.82
N PRO A 161 11.28 4.19 12.59
CA PRO A 161 11.88 3.67 11.37
C PRO A 161 13.33 4.12 11.18
N ALA A 162 13.64 5.38 11.49
CA ALA A 162 15.00 5.94 11.38
C ALA A 162 16.07 5.17 12.19
N LYS A 163 15.66 4.42 13.23
CA LYS A 163 16.56 3.60 14.05
C LYS A 163 16.35 2.08 13.87
N HIS A 164 15.53 1.65 12.90
CA HIS A 164 15.13 0.25 12.70
C HIS A 164 14.59 -0.45 13.96
N VAL A 165 13.86 0.26 14.84
CA VAL A 165 13.46 -0.28 16.16
C VAL A 165 11.95 -0.43 16.31
N LEU A 166 11.56 -1.55 16.91
CA LEU A 166 10.26 -1.75 17.54
C LEU A 166 10.42 -1.74 19.06
N MET A 167 9.53 -1.05 19.77
CA MET A 167 9.43 -1.01 21.24
C MET A 167 8.02 -1.45 21.65
N PHE A 168 7.91 -2.28 22.68
CA PHE A 168 6.66 -2.86 23.13
C PHE A 168 6.39 -2.45 24.58
N TYR A 169 5.27 -1.76 24.77
CA TYR A 169 4.83 -1.26 26.07
C TYR A 169 3.67 -2.11 26.60
N GLU A 170 3.86 -2.74 27.75
CA GLU A 170 2.80 -3.49 28.41
C GLU A 170 1.75 -2.54 29.03
N ILE A 171 0.47 -2.89 28.84
CA ILE A 171 -0.72 -2.17 29.30
C ILE A 171 -1.73 -3.13 29.99
N THR A 172 -1.25 -4.26 30.52
CA THR A 172 -2.07 -5.24 31.28
C THR A 172 -2.70 -4.61 32.51
N ASP A 173 -1.90 -3.92 33.33
CA ASP A 173 -2.38 -3.10 34.43
C ASP A 173 -2.82 -1.73 33.93
N ARG A 174 -4.12 -1.64 33.60
CA ARG A 174 -4.74 -0.44 33.04
C ARG A 174 -4.84 0.75 34.03
N THR A 175 -4.36 0.59 35.26
CA THR A 175 -4.26 1.68 36.26
C THR A 175 -2.87 2.31 36.32
N LYS A 176 -1.91 1.79 35.54
CA LYS A 176 -0.52 2.27 35.49
C LYS A 176 -0.22 2.94 34.14
N ALA A 177 0.86 3.71 34.12
CA ALA A 177 1.49 4.12 32.86
C ALA A 177 1.96 2.90 32.06
N PRO A 178 1.93 2.94 30.71
CA PRO A 178 2.52 1.90 29.88
C PRO A 178 3.99 1.68 30.24
N GLN A 179 4.42 0.43 30.37
CA GLN A 179 5.78 0.08 30.78
C GLN A 179 6.54 -0.61 29.65
N LEU A 180 7.74 -0.14 29.31
CA LEU A 180 8.57 -0.79 28.30
C LEU A 180 8.90 -2.23 28.74
N ALA A 181 8.40 -3.20 27.98
CA ALA A 181 8.51 -4.63 28.29
C ALA A 181 9.42 -5.39 27.31
N GLY A 182 9.70 -4.83 26.14
CA GLY A 182 10.66 -5.38 25.18
C GLY A 182 10.95 -4.44 24.02
N TRP A 183 12.02 -4.72 23.28
CA TRP A 183 12.38 -4.00 22.07
C TRP A 183 13.15 -4.92 21.11
N ARG A 184 13.13 -4.58 19.83
CA ARG A 184 13.73 -5.37 18.76
C ARG A 184 14.23 -4.46 17.65
N ASN A 185 15.47 -4.67 17.22
CA ASN A 185 15.93 -4.22 15.91
C ASN A 185 15.25 -5.07 14.83
N TYR A 186 14.45 -4.44 13.97
CA TYR A 186 13.74 -5.10 12.87
C TYR A 186 14.48 -5.01 11.53
N GLY A 187 15.59 -4.27 11.43
CA GLY A 187 16.38 -4.13 10.19
C GLY A 187 16.81 -5.50 9.66
N ALA A 188 17.36 -6.35 10.53
CA ALA A 188 17.73 -7.73 10.21
C ALA A 188 16.55 -8.60 9.70
N ASP A 189 15.30 -8.28 10.07
CA ASP A 189 14.10 -9.00 9.64
C ASP A 189 13.67 -8.63 8.20
N LEU A 190 14.16 -7.50 7.67
CA LEU A 190 13.91 -7.02 6.31
C LEU A 190 14.86 -7.62 5.25
N TYR A 191 15.65 -8.63 5.62
CA TYR A 191 16.54 -9.36 4.68
C TYR A 191 16.09 -10.80 4.42
N VAL A 192 14.88 -11.19 4.84
CA VAL A 192 14.35 -12.55 4.63
C VAL A 192 14.14 -12.78 3.12
N PRO A 193 14.91 -13.67 2.46
CA PRO A 193 15.00 -13.65 1.00
C PRO A 193 13.71 -14.07 0.27
N GLN A 194 12.85 -14.85 0.93
CA GLN A 194 11.56 -15.28 0.39
C GLN A 194 10.48 -15.29 1.47
N SER A 195 10.61 -16.19 2.43
CA SER A 195 9.61 -16.40 3.48
C SER A 195 10.21 -17.13 4.68
N TYR A 196 9.79 -16.75 5.89
CA TYR A 196 10.12 -17.45 7.13
C TYR A 196 8.85 -17.72 7.93
N GLN A 197 8.60 -18.98 8.29
CA GLN A 197 7.41 -19.43 9.04
C GLN A 197 6.06 -18.92 8.48
N SER A 198 6.03 -18.63 7.18
CA SER A 198 4.88 -18.15 6.41
C SER A 198 4.39 -19.24 5.46
N SER A 199 3.11 -19.20 5.12
CA SER A 199 2.48 -20.15 4.21
C SER A 199 1.64 -19.43 3.14
N PRO A 200 1.29 -20.07 2.01
CA PRO A 200 2.13 -21.06 1.32
C PRO A 200 3.54 -20.52 1.02
N LEU A 201 4.48 -21.44 0.73
CA LEU A 201 5.78 -21.09 0.15
C LEU A 201 5.63 -20.63 -1.32
N PRO A 202 6.57 -19.82 -1.86
CA PRO A 202 6.51 -19.33 -3.26
C PRO A 202 6.29 -20.43 -4.30
N GLN A 203 6.96 -21.58 -4.17
CA GLN A 203 6.77 -22.72 -5.07
C GLN A 203 5.33 -23.25 -5.04
N ALA A 204 4.74 -23.41 -3.85
CA ALA A 204 3.37 -23.90 -3.72
C ALA A 204 2.32 -22.91 -4.26
N ILE A 205 2.65 -21.61 -4.34
CA ILE A 205 1.84 -20.62 -5.05
C ILE A 205 1.92 -20.86 -6.55
N LEU A 206 3.13 -21.03 -7.11
CA LEU A 206 3.36 -21.29 -8.53
C LEU A 206 2.71 -22.59 -9.02
N ASP A 207 2.74 -23.63 -8.20
CA ASP A 207 2.10 -24.91 -8.47
C ASP A 207 0.56 -24.78 -8.47
N ALA A 208 0.01 -23.93 -7.61
CA ALA A 208 -1.42 -23.62 -7.52
C ALA A 208 -1.93 -22.59 -8.55
N LEU A 209 -1.04 -21.96 -9.32
CA LEU A 209 -1.43 -20.99 -10.34
C LEU A 209 -2.21 -21.66 -11.49
N PRO A 210 -3.28 -21.03 -12.01
CA PRO A 210 -4.07 -21.53 -13.14
C PRO A 210 -3.26 -22.03 -14.35
N ASN A 211 -3.80 -23.03 -15.06
CA ASN A 211 -3.14 -23.72 -16.18
C ASN A 211 -3.04 -22.87 -17.47
N ASP A 212 -3.79 -21.79 -17.57
CA ASP A 212 -3.76 -20.82 -18.67
C ASP A 212 -2.60 -19.83 -18.58
N ILE A 213 -1.93 -19.74 -17.42
CA ILE A 213 -0.64 -19.06 -17.29
C ILE A 213 0.40 -19.91 -18.03
N LYS A 214 0.98 -19.33 -19.09
CA LYS A 214 1.88 -20.04 -20.02
C LYS A 214 3.04 -20.68 -19.27
N LYS A 215 3.50 -21.84 -19.75
CA LYS A 215 4.68 -22.54 -19.24
C LYS A 215 5.89 -21.60 -19.11
N ASP A 216 6.17 -20.81 -20.13
CA ASP A 216 7.27 -19.83 -20.15
C ASP A 216 7.12 -18.72 -19.09
N GLN A 217 5.88 -18.36 -18.74
CA GLN A 217 5.61 -17.40 -17.64
C GLN A 217 5.85 -18.08 -16.29
N LYS A 218 5.42 -19.34 -16.12
CA LYS A 218 5.74 -20.12 -14.91
C LYS A 218 7.25 -20.33 -14.76
N GLU A 219 7.97 -20.60 -15.85
CA GLU A 219 9.43 -20.70 -15.88
C GLU A 219 10.13 -19.37 -15.60
N ALA A 220 9.61 -18.24 -16.11
CA ALA A 220 10.12 -16.91 -15.77
C ALA A 220 9.89 -16.54 -14.29
N ILE A 221 8.75 -16.93 -13.72
CA ILE A 221 8.44 -16.74 -12.29
C ILE A 221 9.34 -17.64 -11.42
N ASP A 222 9.51 -18.92 -11.78
CA ASP A 222 10.46 -19.84 -11.13
C ASP A 222 11.90 -19.31 -11.19
N ALA A 223 12.33 -18.82 -12.36
CA ALA A 223 13.64 -18.21 -12.54
C ALA A 223 13.80 -16.93 -11.69
N ALA A 224 12.75 -16.11 -11.54
CA ALA A 224 12.75 -14.94 -10.68
C ALA A 224 12.76 -15.31 -9.19
N PHE A 225 11.96 -16.29 -8.76
CA PHE A 225 11.98 -16.84 -7.40
C PHE A 225 13.35 -17.39 -7.02
N LYS A 226 13.99 -18.14 -7.92
CA LYS A 226 15.37 -18.64 -7.77
C LYS A 226 16.36 -17.48 -7.74
N ALA A 227 16.29 -16.55 -8.70
CA ALA A 227 17.17 -15.39 -8.73
C ALA A 227 17.04 -14.49 -7.48
N GLN A 228 15.88 -14.47 -6.81
CA GLN A 228 15.68 -13.72 -5.58
C GLN A 228 16.21 -14.49 -4.34
N ALA A 229 16.05 -15.81 -4.31
CA ALA A 229 16.69 -16.67 -3.30
C ALA A 229 18.23 -16.70 -3.43
N GLU A 230 18.75 -16.65 -4.66
CA GLU A 230 20.18 -16.72 -4.98
C GLU A 230 20.84 -15.34 -5.13
N GLY A 231 20.07 -14.26 -5.26
CA GLY A 231 20.58 -12.90 -5.37
C GLY A 231 20.86 -12.26 -4.01
N GLY A 232 20.28 -12.81 -2.93
CA GLY A 232 20.59 -12.44 -1.56
C GLY A 232 20.41 -10.97 -1.23
N GLY A 233 19.41 -10.30 -1.83
CA GLY A 233 19.00 -8.93 -1.51
C GLY A 233 19.99 -7.80 -1.86
N SER A 234 19.46 -6.58 -1.91
CA SER A 234 20.28 -5.38 -1.70
C SER A 234 20.86 -5.44 -0.29
N ALA A 235 22.16 -5.22 -0.14
CA ALA A 235 22.78 -5.11 1.19
C ALA A 235 22.44 -3.78 1.88
N ALA A 236 21.88 -2.79 1.18
CA ALA A 236 21.41 -1.55 1.80
C ALA A 236 19.88 -1.54 1.86
N LEU A 237 19.35 -1.41 3.08
CA LEU A 237 17.96 -1.03 3.31
C LEU A 237 17.74 0.43 2.89
N GLN A 238 16.55 0.70 2.39
CA GLN A 238 16.06 2.03 2.06
C GLN A 238 15.40 2.66 3.30
N THR A 239 15.50 3.98 3.42
CA THR A 239 14.68 4.75 4.37
C THR A 239 13.21 4.47 4.08
N SER A 240 12.47 4.03 5.10
CA SER A 240 11.10 3.56 4.95
C SER A 240 10.12 4.27 5.86
N ASP A 241 8.86 4.28 5.43
CA ASP A 241 7.71 4.65 6.25
C ASP A 241 6.80 3.42 6.40
N PRO A 242 7.08 2.52 7.37
CA PRO A 242 6.38 1.25 7.49
C PRO A 242 4.95 1.42 8.00
N TRP A 243 4.01 0.71 7.39
CA TRP A 243 2.68 0.57 7.95
C TRP A 243 2.68 -0.49 9.07
N VAL A 244 1.99 -0.23 10.18
CA VAL A 244 1.89 -1.19 11.29
C VAL A 244 0.46 -1.38 11.76
N SER A 245 0.17 -2.57 12.28
CA SER A 245 -1.13 -2.87 12.90
C SER A 245 -1.05 -4.02 13.90
N SER A 246 -2.17 -4.31 14.55
CA SER A 246 -2.34 -5.36 15.56
C SER A 246 -3.51 -6.26 15.20
N GLY A 247 -3.28 -7.57 15.20
CA GLY A 247 -4.32 -8.58 15.08
C GLY A 247 -4.91 -8.98 16.43
N THR A 248 -5.38 -10.22 16.52
CA THR A 248 -5.88 -10.77 17.80
C THR A 248 -4.71 -11.20 18.70
N LEU A 249 -4.94 -11.33 20.02
CA LEU A 249 -3.99 -11.92 20.98
C LEU A 249 -2.57 -11.30 20.95
N ASP A 250 -2.48 -9.97 20.85
CA ASP A 250 -1.19 -9.22 20.86
C ASP A 250 -0.19 -9.70 19.79
N ARG A 251 -0.74 -10.07 18.64
CA ARG A 251 -0.02 -10.22 17.38
C ARG A 251 0.07 -8.85 16.70
N PHE A 252 1.23 -8.53 16.18
CA PHE A 252 1.51 -7.27 15.49
C PHE A 252 2.08 -7.55 14.10
N VAL A 253 1.88 -6.61 13.19
CA VAL A 253 2.34 -6.68 11.80
C VAL A 253 3.03 -5.39 11.44
N LEU A 254 4.14 -5.51 10.71
CA LEU A 254 4.84 -4.42 10.05
C LEU A 254 4.87 -4.72 8.55
N ILE A 255 4.57 -3.72 7.72
CA ILE A 255 4.72 -3.76 6.27
C ILE A 255 5.65 -2.61 5.88
N ASP A 256 6.84 -2.95 5.41
CA ASP A 256 7.81 -2.01 4.87
C ASP A 256 7.76 -2.07 3.33
N GLU A 257 7.13 -1.07 2.69
CA GLU A 257 7.06 -1.02 1.24
C GLU A 257 8.40 -0.68 0.58
N ALA A 258 9.26 0.14 1.21
CA ALA A 258 10.53 0.53 0.62
C ALA A 258 11.50 -0.66 0.58
N ASN A 259 11.52 -1.44 1.66
CA ASN A 259 12.33 -2.65 1.81
C ASN A 259 11.62 -3.93 1.38
N LYS A 260 10.36 -3.85 0.89
CA LYS A 260 9.60 -4.96 0.30
C LYS A 260 9.38 -6.15 1.25
N HIS A 261 9.00 -5.90 2.49
CA HIS A 261 8.72 -6.96 3.47
C HIS A 261 7.42 -6.77 4.24
N ILE A 262 6.77 -7.89 4.56
CA ILE A 262 5.74 -7.97 5.61
C ILE A 262 6.24 -8.94 6.69
N VAL A 263 6.14 -8.52 7.95
CA VAL A 263 6.69 -9.23 9.11
C VAL A 263 5.66 -9.27 10.24
N SER A 264 5.46 -10.43 10.85
CA SER A 264 4.62 -10.58 12.05
C SER A 264 5.45 -10.76 13.32
N TYR A 265 4.98 -10.15 14.40
CA TYR A 265 5.56 -10.22 15.74
C TYR A 265 4.49 -10.65 16.73
N GLU A 266 4.89 -11.31 17.81
CA GLU A 266 4.00 -11.65 18.93
C GLU A 266 4.62 -11.19 20.23
N PHE A 267 3.83 -10.54 21.07
CA PHE A 267 4.20 -10.21 22.44
C PHE A 267 3.37 -11.04 23.42
N SER A 268 4.04 -11.89 24.19
CA SER A 268 3.43 -12.85 25.12
C SER A 268 3.50 -12.40 26.59
N GLY A 269 3.64 -11.09 26.86
CA GLY A 269 3.96 -10.54 28.18
C GLY A 269 5.40 -10.81 28.63
N LYS A 270 5.99 -11.92 28.20
CA LYS A 270 7.33 -12.37 28.59
C LYS A 270 8.30 -12.58 27.45
N LYS A 271 7.84 -12.83 26.22
CA LYS A 271 8.67 -12.87 25.00
C LYS A 271 8.03 -12.04 23.89
N LEU A 272 8.81 -11.15 23.30
CA LEU A 272 8.64 -10.60 21.96
C LEU A 272 9.46 -11.46 21.00
N MET A 273 8.85 -11.93 19.92
CA MET A 273 9.54 -12.67 18.86
C MET A 273 9.03 -12.23 17.50
N MET A 274 9.92 -12.15 16.50
CA MET A 274 9.49 -12.21 15.10
C MET A 274 8.98 -13.62 14.83
N LYS A 275 7.73 -13.74 14.41
CA LYS A 275 7.04 -15.02 14.23
C LYS A 275 7.07 -15.46 12.77
N SER A 276 6.86 -14.54 11.82
CA SER A 276 6.99 -14.86 10.40
C SER A 276 7.33 -13.64 9.56
N ALA A 277 7.83 -13.87 8.34
CA ALA A 277 8.13 -12.83 7.37
C ALA A 277 7.86 -13.32 5.94
N ARG A 278 7.54 -12.39 5.03
CA ARG A 278 7.47 -12.63 3.58
C ARG A 278 8.11 -11.45 2.84
N ASN A 279 8.81 -11.76 1.76
CA ASN A 279 9.32 -10.78 0.83
C ASN A 279 8.23 -10.44 -0.20
N LEU A 280 7.82 -9.18 -0.23
CA LEU A 280 6.73 -8.68 -1.06
C LEU A 280 7.10 -8.64 -2.55
N ASP A 281 8.37 -8.49 -2.91
CA ASP A 281 8.77 -8.59 -4.32
C ASP A 281 8.55 -10.02 -4.85
N VAL A 282 8.74 -11.05 -4.01
CA VAL A 282 8.40 -12.43 -4.36
C VAL A 282 6.89 -12.57 -4.56
N ASP A 283 6.08 -12.11 -3.61
CA ASP A 283 4.62 -12.21 -3.69
C ASP A 283 4.05 -11.36 -4.86
N LEU A 284 4.72 -10.28 -5.25
CA LEU A 284 4.36 -9.44 -6.40
C LEU A 284 4.63 -10.08 -7.77
N LEU A 285 5.42 -11.15 -7.88
CA LEU A 285 5.65 -11.88 -9.14
C LEU A 285 4.43 -12.71 -9.59
N ILE A 286 3.47 -12.96 -8.70
CA ILE A 286 2.23 -13.70 -9.00
C ILE A 286 1.45 -12.92 -10.09
N PRO A 287 1.15 -13.49 -11.27
CA PRO A 287 0.88 -12.68 -12.47
C PRO A 287 -0.58 -12.25 -12.64
N THR A 288 -1.55 -12.94 -12.05
CA THR A 288 -2.99 -12.67 -12.24
C THR A 288 -3.78 -12.87 -10.94
N LEU A 289 -3.99 -14.11 -10.51
CA LEU A 289 -4.82 -14.45 -9.36
C LEU A 289 -4.34 -15.71 -8.66
N TYR A 290 -4.50 -15.72 -7.34
CA TYR A 290 -4.30 -16.89 -6.48
C TYR A 290 -5.44 -16.94 -5.47
N LYS A 291 -6.18 -18.06 -5.46
CA LYS A 291 -7.38 -18.28 -4.61
C LYS A 291 -8.42 -17.14 -4.63
N SER A 292 -8.52 -16.41 -5.74
CA SER A 292 -9.48 -15.32 -5.95
C SER A 292 -10.49 -15.69 -7.04
N ALA A 293 -11.73 -15.23 -6.90
CA ALA A 293 -12.81 -15.45 -7.87
C ALA A 293 -13.73 -14.21 -7.95
N PRO A 294 -14.40 -13.96 -9.09
CA PRO A 294 -14.27 -14.65 -10.38
C PRO A 294 -12.88 -14.43 -11.03
N ASP A 295 -12.52 -15.26 -12.00
CA ASP A 295 -11.33 -15.01 -12.84
C ASP A 295 -11.56 -13.85 -13.83
N GLU A 296 -10.48 -13.33 -14.41
CA GLU A 296 -10.53 -12.19 -15.35
C GLU A 296 -11.48 -12.41 -16.54
N ASN A 297 -11.56 -13.63 -17.07
CA ASN A 297 -12.41 -13.94 -18.22
C ASN A 297 -13.87 -14.07 -17.79
N ALA A 298 -14.14 -14.74 -16.66
CA ALA A 298 -15.48 -14.89 -16.11
C ALA A 298 -16.10 -13.52 -15.76
N GLU A 299 -15.34 -12.64 -15.09
CA GLU A 299 -15.74 -11.27 -14.78
C GLU A 299 -16.01 -10.45 -16.05
N PHE A 300 -15.07 -10.48 -17.01
CA PHE A 300 -15.20 -9.75 -18.26
C PHE A 300 -16.42 -10.21 -19.09
N ASN A 301 -16.67 -11.53 -19.15
CA ASN A 301 -17.83 -12.08 -19.83
C ASN A 301 -19.15 -11.69 -19.13
N GLN A 302 -19.19 -11.69 -17.79
CA GLN A 302 -20.34 -11.21 -17.03
C GLN A 302 -20.62 -9.72 -17.31
N TYR A 303 -19.56 -8.90 -17.38
CA TYR A 303 -19.66 -7.49 -17.74
C TYR A 303 -20.22 -7.27 -19.15
N LEU A 304 -19.72 -8.02 -20.15
CA LEU A 304 -20.22 -7.95 -21.52
C LEU A 304 -21.72 -8.31 -21.60
N GLN A 305 -22.15 -9.34 -20.88
CA GLN A 305 -23.56 -9.75 -20.84
C GLN A 305 -24.44 -8.67 -20.19
N ALA A 306 -24.03 -8.13 -19.04
CA ALA A 306 -24.77 -7.08 -18.34
C ALA A 306 -24.90 -5.79 -19.17
N ASN A 307 -23.85 -5.41 -19.90
CA ASN A 307 -23.77 -4.14 -20.64
C ASN A 307 -24.02 -4.25 -22.14
N ALA A 308 -24.44 -5.41 -22.67
CA ALA A 308 -24.56 -5.67 -24.11
C ALA A 308 -25.35 -4.60 -24.89
N LYS A 309 -26.46 -4.10 -24.32
CA LYS A 309 -27.28 -3.03 -24.94
C LYS A 309 -26.53 -1.70 -25.02
N LEU A 310 -25.81 -1.32 -23.96
CA LEU A 310 -25.05 -0.07 -23.90
C LEU A 310 -23.83 -0.12 -24.83
N LEU A 311 -23.12 -1.26 -24.84
CA LEU A 311 -21.99 -1.50 -25.74
C LEU A 311 -22.41 -1.44 -27.22
N ALA A 312 -23.54 -2.07 -27.57
CA ALA A 312 -24.10 -2.01 -28.92
C ALA A 312 -24.54 -0.59 -29.32
N ALA A 313 -25.22 0.13 -28.43
CA ALA A 313 -25.63 1.52 -28.67
C ALA A 313 -24.43 2.47 -28.84
N ALA A 314 -23.38 2.30 -28.03
CA ALA A 314 -22.13 3.04 -28.12
C ALA A 314 -21.20 2.60 -29.26
N ARG A 315 -21.53 1.49 -29.94
CA ARG A 315 -20.69 0.83 -30.97
C ARG A 315 -19.28 0.47 -30.48
N ILE A 316 -19.15 0.12 -29.20
CA ILE A 316 -17.88 -0.26 -28.59
C ILE A 316 -17.71 -1.77 -28.68
N VAL A 317 -16.69 -2.21 -29.41
CA VAL A 317 -16.18 -3.59 -29.34
C VAL A 317 -15.10 -3.62 -28.27
N LEU A 318 -15.31 -4.44 -27.24
CA LEU A 318 -14.48 -4.49 -26.05
C LEU A 318 -13.83 -5.88 -25.92
N ASP A 319 -12.57 -5.91 -25.54
CA ASP A 319 -11.84 -7.12 -25.15
C ASP A 319 -10.90 -6.84 -23.95
N LEU A 320 -10.36 -7.89 -23.33
CA LEU A 320 -9.43 -7.76 -22.20
C LEU A 320 -8.19 -6.88 -22.53
N PRO A 321 -7.52 -7.01 -23.70
CA PRO A 321 -6.47 -6.07 -24.11
C PRO A 321 -6.90 -4.59 -24.13
N ALA A 322 -8.08 -4.27 -24.67
CA ALA A 322 -8.59 -2.89 -24.67
C ALA A 322 -8.87 -2.37 -23.25
N ILE A 323 -9.35 -3.23 -22.34
CA ILE A 323 -9.56 -2.91 -20.93
C ILE A 323 -8.24 -2.65 -20.20
N LYS A 324 -7.22 -3.51 -20.34
CA LYS A 324 -5.91 -3.27 -19.71
C LYS A 324 -5.20 -2.04 -20.31
N ALA A 325 -5.36 -1.78 -21.62
CA ALA A 325 -4.88 -0.55 -22.26
C ALA A 325 -5.62 0.72 -21.80
N LEU A 326 -6.92 0.62 -21.47
CA LEU A 326 -7.67 1.73 -20.86
C LEU A 326 -7.06 2.12 -19.52
N VAL A 327 -6.79 1.15 -18.63
CA VAL A 327 -6.14 1.42 -17.33
C VAL A 327 -4.79 2.10 -17.52
N ALA A 328 -3.91 1.52 -18.34
CA ALA A 328 -2.59 2.09 -18.64
C ALA A 328 -2.64 3.52 -19.23
N SER A 329 -3.73 3.88 -19.93
CA SER A 329 -3.93 5.23 -20.46
C SER A 329 -4.35 6.27 -19.41
N LYS A 330 -4.90 5.84 -18.27
CA LYS A 330 -5.26 6.74 -17.16
C LYS A 330 -4.06 6.88 -16.23
N LYS A 331 -3.39 8.03 -16.25
CA LYS A 331 -2.43 8.36 -15.19
C LYS A 331 -3.12 8.35 -13.84
N VAL A 332 -2.63 7.55 -12.89
CA VAL A 332 -2.88 7.75 -11.47
C VAL A 332 -2.50 9.19 -11.13
N ALA A 333 -3.32 9.89 -10.35
CA ALA A 333 -3.07 11.29 -9.99
C ALA A 333 -1.90 11.37 -9.00
N SER A 334 -0.68 11.49 -9.54
CA SER A 334 0.58 11.04 -8.95
C SER A 334 1.20 12.01 -7.93
N SER A 335 0.46 12.43 -6.89
CA SER A 335 1.05 13.30 -5.85
C SER A 335 0.41 13.28 -4.45
N LYS A 336 -0.65 12.50 -4.19
CA LYS A 336 -1.35 12.51 -2.87
C LYS A 336 -1.86 11.16 -2.36
N VAL A 337 -1.64 10.07 -3.08
CA VAL A 337 -2.07 8.73 -2.65
C VAL A 337 -0.81 7.88 -2.48
N SER A 338 -0.68 7.23 -1.33
CA SER A 338 0.40 6.28 -1.06
C SER A 338 0.35 5.11 -2.05
N SER A 339 1.53 4.65 -2.48
CA SER A 339 1.71 3.45 -3.32
C SER A 339 1.19 2.19 -2.61
N LEU A 340 1.33 2.12 -1.28
CA LEU A 340 0.70 1.12 -0.41
C LEU A 340 -0.57 1.65 0.25
N GLN A 341 -1.64 0.85 0.24
CA GLN A 341 -2.80 0.99 1.11
C GLN A 341 -2.97 -0.31 1.90
N ALA A 342 -2.96 -0.25 3.23
CA ALA A 342 -3.10 -1.43 4.08
C ALA A 342 -4.13 -1.22 5.21
N THR A 343 -4.81 -2.30 5.58
CA THR A 343 -5.75 -2.35 6.70
C THR A 343 -5.71 -3.73 7.35
N ALA A 344 -5.96 -3.82 8.65
CA ALA A 344 -6.18 -5.08 9.35
C ALA A 344 -7.57 -5.10 10.00
N VAL A 345 -8.22 -6.27 9.93
CA VAL A 345 -9.50 -6.55 10.57
C VAL A 345 -9.37 -7.90 11.27
N SER A 346 -9.33 -7.89 12.61
CA SER A 346 -8.91 -9.07 13.38
C SER A 346 -7.56 -9.61 12.87
N ASP A 347 -7.45 -10.90 12.56
CA ASP A 347 -6.23 -11.52 12.05
C ASP A 347 -6.07 -11.43 10.52
N GLU A 348 -6.99 -10.77 9.80
CA GLU A 348 -6.89 -10.57 8.35
C GLU A 348 -6.23 -9.22 8.02
N ILE A 349 -5.24 -9.23 7.11
CA ILE A 349 -4.49 -8.06 6.67
C ILE A 349 -4.71 -7.92 5.16
N VAL A 350 -5.38 -6.84 4.75
CA VAL A 350 -5.61 -6.53 3.33
C VAL A 350 -4.62 -5.48 2.90
N VAL A 351 -3.83 -5.79 1.87
CA VAL A 351 -2.72 -4.98 1.37
C VAL A 351 -2.93 -4.71 -0.11
N LYS A 352 -2.93 -3.45 -0.52
CA LYS A 352 -3.13 -3.03 -1.90
C LYS A 352 -1.96 -2.18 -2.37
N PHE A 353 -1.30 -2.63 -3.42
CA PHE A 353 -0.31 -1.86 -4.18
C PHE A 353 -1.05 -1.10 -5.27
N VAL A 354 -1.22 0.21 -5.08
CA VAL A 354 -2.10 1.07 -5.88
C VAL A 354 -1.62 1.15 -7.33
N ASP A 355 -0.32 1.38 -7.54
CA ASP A 355 0.29 1.55 -8.86
C ASP A 355 0.49 0.23 -9.61
N LEU A 356 0.53 -0.90 -8.90
CA LEU A 356 0.65 -2.23 -9.48
C LEU A 356 -0.71 -2.91 -9.69
N HIS A 357 -1.80 -2.30 -9.20
CA HIS A 357 -3.15 -2.87 -9.21
C HIS A 357 -3.21 -4.28 -8.62
N LYS A 358 -2.51 -4.53 -7.51
CA LYS A 358 -2.55 -5.83 -6.81
C LYS A 358 -3.09 -5.70 -5.41
N ILE A 359 -4.00 -6.61 -5.06
CA ILE A 359 -4.58 -6.76 -3.72
C ILE A 359 -4.18 -8.13 -3.18
N PHE A 360 -3.59 -8.15 -2.00
CA PHE A 360 -3.22 -9.33 -1.23
C PHE A 360 -4.06 -9.39 0.03
N VAL A 361 -4.43 -10.61 0.44
CA VAL A 361 -5.01 -10.89 1.75
C VAL A 361 -4.09 -11.86 2.47
N TYR A 362 -3.54 -11.42 3.59
CA TYR A 362 -2.78 -12.26 4.52
C TYR A 362 -3.62 -12.55 5.77
N HIS A 363 -3.37 -13.67 6.43
CA HIS A 363 -3.99 -14.05 7.69
C HIS A 363 -2.93 -14.46 8.72
N LEU A 364 -3.12 -14.08 9.99
CA LEU A 364 -2.24 -14.45 11.09
C LEU A 364 -2.62 -15.83 11.66
N GLN A 365 -1.96 -16.85 11.14
CA GLN A 365 -2.33 -18.25 11.31
C GLN A 365 -2.02 -18.81 12.71
N GLY A 366 -3.09 -19.09 13.48
CA GLY A 366 -3.07 -19.97 14.65
C GLY A 366 -2.13 -19.56 15.80
N GLN A 367 -1.78 -20.53 16.66
CA GLN A 367 -0.88 -20.29 17.81
C GLN A 367 0.56 -19.87 17.40
N ASN A 368 0.91 -20.03 16.12
CA ASN A 368 2.23 -19.70 15.60
C ASN A 368 2.32 -18.29 14.99
N ASN A 369 1.20 -17.55 14.87
CA ASN A 369 1.18 -16.20 14.28
C ASN A 369 1.91 -16.12 12.91
N GLY A 370 1.78 -17.17 12.11
CA GLY A 370 2.43 -17.26 10.79
C GLY A 370 1.64 -16.51 9.73
N LEU A 371 2.30 -15.77 8.84
CA LEU A 371 1.66 -15.07 7.73
C LEU A 371 1.23 -16.09 6.66
N GLU A 372 -0.06 -16.40 6.62
CA GLU A 372 -0.70 -17.14 5.54
C GLU A 372 -1.16 -16.18 4.45
N MET A 373 -0.62 -16.25 3.24
CA MET A 373 -1.19 -15.56 2.07
C MET A 373 -2.46 -16.32 1.62
N VAL A 374 -3.62 -15.78 1.99
CA VAL A 374 -4.94 -16.37 1.72
C VAL A 374 -5.31 -16.22 0.26
N SER A 375 -5.16 -15.02 -0.30
CA SER A 375 -5.48 -14.74 -1.70
C SER A 375 -4.67 -13.57 -2.28
N MET A 376 -4.59 -13.53 -3.61
CA MET A 376 -4.05 -12.42 -4.40
C MET A 376 -4.93 -12.17 -5.61
N ARG A 377 -5.21 -10.91 -5.94
CA ARG A 377 -5.90 -10.47 -7.16
C ARG A 377 -5.18 -9.28 -7.79
N ASP A 378 -4.73 -9.43 -9.04
CA ASP A 378 -4.53 -8.31 -9.96
C ASP A 378 -5.92 -7.75 -10.30
N ASN A 379 -6.18 -6.51 -9.90
CA ASN A 379 -7.46 -5.84 -10.05
C ASN A 379 -7.48 -4.83 -11.21
N THR A 380 -6.54 -4.96 -12.16
CA THR A 380 -6.51 -4.17 -13.40
C THR A 380 -7.81 -4.33 -14.19
N VAL A 381 -8.38 -5.54 -14.23
CA VAL A 381 -9.65 -5.78 -14.94
C VAL A 381 -10.81 -5.07 -14.22
N ASP A 382 -10.95 -5.22 -12.90
CA ASP A 382 -11.99 -4.54 -12.11
C ASP A 382 -11.95 -3.01 -12.32
N VAL A 383 -10.75 -2.41 -12.25
CA VAL A 383 -10.52 -0.97 -12.44
C VAL A 383 -10.86 -0.55 -13.87
N GLY A 384 -10.43 -1.33 -14.86
CA GLY A 384 -10.69 -1.02 -16.27
C GLY A 384 -12.17 -1.14 -16.66
N LEU A 385 -12.89 -2.12 -16.10
CA LEU A 385 -14.34 -2.27 -16.26
C LEU A 385 -15.09 -1.10 -15.62
N ALA A 386 -14.71 -0.68 -14.41
CA ALA A 386 -15.29 0.50 -13.76
C ALA A 386 -15.04 1.80 -14.57
N LEU A 387 -13.84 1.97 -15.14
CA LEU A 387 -13.53 3.08 -16.05
C LEU A 387 -14.34 3.02 -17.35
N GLN A 388 -14.57 1.83 -17.89
CA GLN A 388 -15.39 1.63 -19.08
C GLN A 388 -16.87 1.95 -18.83
N ASP A 389 -17.39 1.64 -17.63
CA ASP A 389 -18.75 2.01 -17.20
C ASP A 389 -18.94 3.53 -17.16
N VAL A 390 -17.94 4.27 -16.66
CA VAL A 390 -17.94 5.74 -16.71
C VAL A 390 -17.95 6.25 -18.16
N GLU A 391 -17.15 5.66 -19.06
CA GLU A 391 -17.15 6.05 -20.48
C GLU A 391 -18.46 5.70 -21.21
N LEU A 392 -19.18 4.64 -20.80
CA LEU A 392 -20.49 4.26 -21.35
C LEU A 392 -21.64 5.15 -20.88
N ARG A 393 -21.64 5.59 -19.62
CA ARG A 393 -22.74 6.39 -19.03
C ARG A 393 -22.62 7.90 -19.31
N LYS A 394 -21.45 8.39 -19.74
CA LYS A 394 -21.21 9.79 -20.15
C LYS A 394 -22.32 10.40 -21.03
N PRO A 395 -22.78 9.75 -22.13
CA PRO A 395 -23.82 10.31 -22.99
C PRO A 395 -25.19 10.42 -22.31
N GLU A 396 -25.55 9.45 -21.46
CA GLU A 396 -26.80 9.45 -20.71
C GLU A 396 -26.81 10.57 -19.65
N PHE A 397 -25.75 10.69 -18.86
CA PHE A 397 -25.61 11.77 -17.87
C PHE A 397 -25.65 13.15 -18.55
N ALA A 398 -24.96 13.32 -19.67
CA ALA A 398 -25.03 14.56 -20.44
C ALA A 398 -26.45 14.83 -20.99
N ALA A 399 -27.16 13.81 -21.48
CA ALA A 399 -28.53 13.96 -21.97
C ALA A 399 -29.51 14.40 -20.85
N VAL A 400 -29.38 13.86 -19.63
CA VAL A 400 -30.16 14.30 -18.46
C VAL A 400 -29.89 15.78 -18.15
N ILE A 401 -28.63 16.19 -18.06
CA ILE A 401 -28.23 17.57 -17.74
C ILE A 401 -28.66 18.55 -18.85
N LEU A 402 -28.58 18.15 -20.12
CA LEU A 402 -29.11 18.92 -21.25
C LEU A 402 -30.65 19.02 -21.21
N GLY A 403 -31.33 18.01 -20.69
CA GLY A 403 -32.76 18.05 -20.39
C GLY A 403 -33.08 19.10 -19.33
N ASP A 404 -32.30 19.19 -18.26
CA ASP A 404 -32.46 20.22 -17.23
C ASP A 404 -32.11 21.63 -17.72
N ALA A 405 -31.09 21.77 -18.59
CA ALA A 405 -30.81 23.04 -19.26
C ALA A 405 -32.01 23.55 -20.09
N ARG A 406 -32.75 22.64 -20.76
CA ARG A 406 -34.00 23.00 -21.48
C ARG A 406 -35.11 23.47 -20.52
N LYS A 407 -35.29 22.79 -19.37
CA LYS A 407 -36.25 23.22 -18.33
C LYS A 407 -35.89 24.60 -17.76
N GLN A 408 -34.60 24.85 -17.53
CA GLN A 408 -34.10 26.13 -17.01
C GLN A 408 -34.32 27.29 -17.99
N LEU A 409 -34.19 27.05 -19.31
CA LEU A 409 -34.59 28.02 -20.34
C LEU A 409 -36.10 28.30 -20.33
N ALA A 410 -36.92 27.27 -20.25
CA ALA A 410 -38.38 27.42 -20.16
C ALA A 410 -38.81 28.24 -18.92
N ASN A 411 -38.04 28.14 -17.83
CA ASN A 411 -38.22 28.94 -16.61
C ASN A 411 -37.51 30.31 -16.65
N HIS A 412 -37.09 30.80 -17.82
CA HIS A 412 -36.40 32.07 -18.01
C HIS A 412 -35.08 32.26 -17.22
N THR A 413 -34.32 31.17 -17.00
CA THR A 413 -33.02 31.20 -16.28
C THR A 413 -31.81 30.87 -17.19
N PRO A 414 -31.49 31.71 -18.20
CA PRO A 414 -30.50 31.37 -19.22
C PRO A 414 -29.08 31.15 -18.68
N LYS A 415 -28.64 31.93 -17.68
CA LYS A 415 -27.33 31.72 -17.03
C LYS A 415 -27.21 30.36 -16.32
N LEU A 416 -28.30 29.83 -15.78
CA LEU A 416 -28.31 28.51 -15.15
C LEU A 416 -28.28 27.41 -16.22
N ALA A 417 -29.09 27.57 -17.28
CA ALA A 417 -29.07 26.70 -18.45
C ALA A 417 -27.69 26.64 -19.13
N MET A 418 -26.99 27.78 -19.21
CA MET A 418 -25.62 27.84 -19.74
C MET A 418 -24.63 27.09 -18.85
N ARG A 419 -24.74 27.18 -17.52
CA ARG A 419 -23.93 26.37 -16.59
C ARG A 419 -24.20 24.88 -16.71
N SER A 420 -25.47 24.48 -16.82
CA SER A 420 -25.84 23.08 -17.07
C SER A 420 -25.29 22.60 -18.42
N LEU A 421 -25.34 23.41 -19.47
CA LEU A 421 -24.73 23.10 -20.77
C LEU A 421 -23.20 22.92 -20.67
N ILE A 422 -22.49 23.84 -20.02
CA ILE A 422 -21.04 23.75 -19.78
C ILE A 422 -20.71 22.44 -19.05
N PHE A 423 -21.49 22.08 -18.03
CA PHE A 423 -21.26 20.85 -17.28
C PHE A 423 -21.55 19.58 -18.10
N ALA A 424 -22.62 19.56 -18.89
CA ALA A 424 -22.93 18.45 -19.79
C ALA A 424 -21.84 18.23 -20.85
N LEU A 425 -21.36 19.31 -21.48
CA LEU A 425 -20.28 19.24 -22.47
C LEU A 425 -18.91 18.95 -21.84
N LYS A 426 -18.71 19.25 -20.56
CA LYS A 426 -17.52 18.80 -19.81
C LYS A 426 -17.55 17.29 -19.51
N ILE A 427 -18.74 16.71 -19.31
CA ILE A 427 -18.91 15.26 -19.10
C ILE A 427 -18.79 14.49 -20.42
N TYR A 428 -19.50 14.92 -21.45
CA TYR A 428 -19.49 14.29 -22.77
C TYR A 428 -19.35 15.34 -23.88
N PRO A 429 -18.10 15.71 -24.25
CA PRO A 429 -17.83 16.78 -25.21
C PRO A 429 -18.49 16.56 -26.57
N CYS A 430 -18.58 15.31 -27.03
CA CYS A 430 -19.14 14.97 -28.34
C CYS A 430 -20.65 15.26 -28.49
N ALA A 431 -21.39 15.56 -27.41
CA ALA A 431 -22.75 16.09 -27.51
C ALA A 431 -22.83 17.50 -28.13
N TYR A 432 -21.70 18.19 -28.37
CA TYR A 432 -21.68 19.50 -29.03
C TYR A 432 -22.46 19.51 -30.35
N LYS A 433 -22.43 18.40 -31.11
CA LYS A 433 -23.12 18.24 -32.41
C LYS A 433 -24.64 18.30 -32.28
N ASP A 434 -25.17 17.74 -31.18
CA ASP A 434 -26.60 17.71 -30.87
C ASP A 434 -27.06 19.02 -30.21
N VAL A 435 -26.16 19.69 -29.48
CA VAL A 435 -26.37 21.02 -28.90
C VAL A 435 -26.45 22.09 -29.97
N GLU A 436 -25.48 22.14 -30.89
CA GLU A 436 -25.36 23.15 -31.94
C GLU A 436 -26.59 23.19 -32.87
N LYS A 437 -27.14 22.01 -33.16
CA LYS A 437 -28.34 21.82 -34.00
C LYS A 437 -29.63 21.73 -33.19
N GLY A 438 -29.53 21.77 -31.86
CA GLY A 438 -30.61 21.51 -30.93
C GLY A 438 -31.41 22.75 -30.51
N PRO A 439 -32.52 22.57 -29.78
CA PRO A 439 -33.36 23.68 -29.33
C PRO A 439 -32.64 24.68 -28.41
N LEU A 440 -31.59 24.24 -27.70
CA LEU A 440 -30.76 25.09 -26.83
C LEU A 440 -30.05 26.22 -27.61
N ALA A 441 -29.67 25.98 -28.87
CA ALA A 441 -28.89 26.93 -29.66
C ALA A 441 -29.65 28.20 -30.03
N LYS A 442 -30.98 28.17 -30.07
CA LYS A 442 -31.80 29.35 -30.41
C LYS A 442 -31.66 30.47 -29.37
N ASP A 443 -31.61 30.08 -28.10
CA ASP A 443 -31.69 31.02 -26.99
C ASP A 443 -30.31 31.25 -26.33
N LEU A 444 -29.50 30.21 -26.17
CA LEU A 444 -28.18 30.31 -25.53
C LEU A 444 -27.07 30.87 -26.43
N LYS A 445 -27.23 30.90 -27.76
CA LYS A 445 -26.22 31.47 -28.69
C LYS A 445 -25.96 32.97 -28.50
N LYS A 446 -26.76 33.65 -27.68
CA LYS A 446 -26.60 35.05 -27.28
C LYS A 446 -25.74 35.23 -26.02
N GLU A 447 -25.53 34.17 -25.23
CA GLU A 447 -24.67 34.22 -24.04
C GLU A 447 -23.18 34.23 -24.45
N PRO A 448 -22.33 35.03 -23.81
CA PRO A 448 -20.93 35.19 -24.22
C PRO A 448 -20.11 33.89 -24.06
N GLU A 449 -20.50 32.99 -23.15
CA GLU A 449 -19.84 31.71 -22.96
C GLU A 449 -20.18 30.66 -24.04
N TRP A 450 -21.16 30.90 -24.93
CA TRP A 450 -21.64 29.91 -25.90
C TRP A 450 -20.54 29.39 -26.82
N GLN A 451 -19.91 30.28 -27.60
CA GLN A 451 -18.91 29.89 -28.59
C GLN A 451 -17.66 29.28 -27.93
N PRO A 452 -17.06 29.89 -26.87
CA PRO A 452 -15.95 29.28 -26.15
C PRO A 452 -16.26 27.88 -25.59
N THR A 453 -17.50 27.64 -25.14
CA THR A 453 -17.91 26.32 -24.62
C THR A 453 -17.99 25.28 -25.74
N LEU A 454 -18.56 25.63 -26.90
CA LEU A 454 -18.60 24.72 -28.06
C LEU A 454 -17.20 24.46 -28.60
N ASP A 455 -16.36 25.48 -28.76
CA ASP A 455 -14.99 25.32 -29.28
C ASP A 455 -14.14 24.42 -28.36
N ALA A 456 -14.27 24.58 -27.05
CA ALA A 456 -13.63 23.70 -26.07
C ALA A 456 -14.18 22.26 -26.17
N ALA A 457 -15.49 22.08 -26.34
CA ALA A 457 -16.12 20.77 -26.46
C ALA A 457 -15.77 20.05 -27.78
N MET A 458 -15.64 20.79 -28.89
CA MET A 458 -15.15 20.25 -30.17
C MET A 458 -13.74 19.70 -30.02
N LYS A 459 -12.80 20.53 -29.54
CA LYS A 459 -11.41 20.15 -29.31
C LYS A 459 -11.27 18.98 -28.32
N ALA A 460 -12.09 18.94 -27.27
CA ALA A 460 -12.11 17.84 -26.32
C ALA A 460 -12.69 16.55 -26.92
N CYS A 461 -13.73 16.63 -27.76
CA CYS A 461 -14.27 15.47 -28.48
C CYS A 461 -13.24 14.89 -29.46
N GLU A 462 -12.53 15.73 -30.21
CA GLU A 462 -11.44 15.30 -31.10
C GLU A 462 -10.32 14.58 -30.32
N ALA A 463 -9.93 15.12 -29.16
CA ALA A 463 -8.95 14.50 -28.28
C ALA A 463 -9.44 13.15 -27.70
N GLU A 464 -10.70 13.05 -27.26
CA GLU A 464 -11.29 11.79 -26.78
C GLU A 464 -11.36 10.73 -27.89
N MET A 465 -11.72 11.11 -29.12
CA MET A 465 -11.77 10.21 -30.26
C MET A 465 -10.37 9.72 -30.66
N LYS A 466 -9.38 10.62 -30.73
CA LYS A 466 -7.97 10.25 -30.98
C LYS A 466 -7.45 9.28 -29.90
N ALA A 467 -7.74 9.54 -28.62
CA ALA A 467 -7.35 8.66 -27.52
C ALA A 467 -8.07 7.29 -27.57
N ARG A 468 -9.26 7.18 -28.17
CA ARG A 468 -9.92 5.90 -28.45
C ARG A 468 -9.24 5.14 -29.58
N GLU A 469 -8.84 5.81 -30.65
CA GLU A 469 -8.07 5.20 -31.75
C GLU A 469 -6.68 4.71 -31.31
N GLU A 470 -5.98 5.49 -30.48
CA GLU A 470 -4.69 5.10 -29.91
C GLU A 470 -4.82 3.88 -28.99
N ARG A 471 -5.86 3.82 -28.14
CA ARG A 471 -6.20 2.62 -27.35
C ARG A 471 -6.48 1.41 -28.23
N ALA A 472 -7.24 1.57 -29.31
CA ALA A 472 -7.55 0.47 -30.24
C ALA A 472 -6.29 -0.05 -30.95
N LYS A 473 -5.36 0.83 -31.33
CA LYS A 473 -4.05 0.46 -31.89
C LYS A 473 -3.17 -0.28 -30.88
N ALA A 474 -3.11 0.19 -29.63
CA ALA A 474 -2.36 -0.47 -28.56
C ALA A 474 -2.91 -1.88 -28.25
N ALA A 475 -4.24 -2.03 -28.15
CA ALA A 475 -4.89 -3.32 -28.00
C ALA A 475 -4.59 -4.27 -29.17
N GLN A 476 -4.59 -3.76 -30.41
CA GLN A 476 -4.25 -4.54 -31.59
C GLN A 476 -2.79 -5.01 -31.58
N ALA A 477 -1.83 -4.13 -31.24
CA ALA A 477 -0.43 -4.50 -31.12
C ALA A 477 -0.20 -5.62 -30.09
N GLU A 478 -0.90 -5.59 -28.96
CA GLU A 478 -0.83 -6.66 -27.95
C GLU A 478 -1.47 -7.97 -28.42
N ARG A 479 -2.57 -7.92 -29.19
CA ARG A 479 -3.13 -9.13 -29.86
C ARG A 479 -2.11 -9.77 -30.79
N ASP A 480 -1.42 -8.96 -31.59
CA ASP A 480 -0.47 -9.47 -32.59
C ASP A 480 0.83 -9.96 -31.94
N ARG A 481 1.28 -9.32 -30.85
CA ARG A 481 2.35 -9.85 -29.98
C ARG A 481 1.98 -11.21 -29.37
N LYS A 482 0.75 -11.38 -28.86
CA LYS A 482 0.28 -12.65 -28.29
C LYS A 482 0.20 -13.78 -29.32
N LYS A 483 -0.10 -13.47 -30.60
CA LYS A 483 -0.04 -14.43 -31.71
C LYS A 483 1.40 -14.78 -32.10
N ALA A 484 2.31 -13.82 -32.11
CA ALA A 484 3.71 -14.04 -32.48
C ALA A 484 4.48 -14.85 -31.41
N GLY A 485 4.17 -14.65 -30.13
CA GLY A 485 4.71 -15.43 -29.01
C GLY A 485 3.92 -16.71 -28.71
N GLY A 486 3.46 -17.41 -29.74
CA GLY A 486 2.67 -18.64 -29.65
C GLY A 486 3.13 -19.68 -30.66
N ASN A 487 4.37 -20.16 -30.49
CA ASN A 487 4.98 -21.29 -31.18
C ASN A 487 5.67 -22.18 -30.13
#